data_AF-A0A9P0MY94-F1
#
_entry.id   AF-A0A9P0MY94-F1
#
_cell.length_a   1.000
_cell.length_b   1.000
_cell.length_c   1.000
_cell.angle_alpha   90.00
_cell.angle_beta   90.00
_cell.angle_gamma   90.00
#
_symmetry.space_group_name_H-M   'P 1'
#
loop_
_entity.id
_entity.type
_entity.pdbx_description
1 polymer ?
#
loop_
_entity_poly.entity_id
_entity_poly.type
_entity_poly.pdbx_seq_one_letter_code
_entity_poly.pdbx_strand_id
1 'polypeptide(L)'
;MEPIIKEDLEKIIIALLQKCQLENETPMHIPLEDVESRILEPATRGMNYYCFVHDMNMIGIDHQSISNGKMLLMEDPKITFERSLFLKRMKNIRQSDHVIYYVSERIIDDNCHFEKTWVRNCKSSTLVTNGHVFFHAISKQGFTNGIFCYSPTEYDFYKWIIDVLLPSLKPVSVIVFDNSPLHGTPKPNKVSMFDTKDEMRKWLCENNIPHTNSMKKSELYHLIENCVSSMNTSAQVDRVIKANGHQVVRLPTHFEDLSPIDQIWQDIKSFQSLSQNDLHNSILKYFLEIPNVAYGLLYDKIEKHENTLFELDEKIDEALDQYIKVLKEQ
;
A
#
# COMPACT_ATOMS: atom_id res chain seq x y z
N MET A 1 38.65 2.37 -6.89
CA MET A 1 37.44 2.10 -6.08
C MET A 1 36.25 2.16 -7.02
N GLU A 2 35.44 1.14 -7.26
CA GLU A 2 35.50 -0.30 -7.01
C GLU A 2 34.42 -0.88 -7.94
N PRO A 3 34.75 -1.67 -8.98
CA PRO A 3 33.74 -2.24 -9.89
C PRO A 3 32.77 -3.21 -9.18
N ILE A 4 33.18 -3.73 -8.02
CA ILE A 4 32.39 -4.65 -7.17
C ILE A 4 31.16 -3.94 -6.58
N ILE A 5 31.32 -2.72 -6.05
CA ILE A 5 30.21 -1.93 -5.49
C ILE A 5 29.16 -1.57 -6.57
N LYS A 6 29.61 -1.32 -7.80
CA LYS A 6 28.74 -1.01 -8.93
C LYS A 6 27.87 -2.22 -9.30
N GLU A 7 28.47 -3.40 -9.37
CA GLU A 7 27.79 -4.64 -9.74
C GLU A 7 26.73 -5.05 -8.70
N ASP A 8 27.01 -4.84 -7.41
CA ASP A 8 26.08 -5.15 -6.32
C ASP A 8 24.89 -4.17 -6.28
N LEU A 9 25.14 -2.87 -6.44
CA LEU A 9 24.07 -1.86 -6.58
C LEU A 9 23.23 -2.09 -7.84
N GLU A 10 23.84 -2.52 -8.95
CA GLU A 10 23.11 -2.83 -10.17
C GLU A 10 22.18 -4.02 -10.00
N LYS A 11 22.64 -5.08 -9.31
CA LYS A 11 21.82 -6.23 -8.92
C LYS A 11 20.69 -5.83 -7.97
N ILE A 12 20.95 -4.92 -7.03
CA ILE A 12 19.94 -4.40 -6.09
C ILE A 12 18.86 -3.59 -6.81
N ILE A 13 19.22 -2.68 -7.71
CA ILE A 13 18.22 -1.89 -8.46
C ILE A 13 17.48 -2.77 -9.46
N ILE A 14 18.14 -3.74 -10.10
CA ILE A 14 17.46 -4.74 -10.92
C ILE A 14 16.48 -5.55 -10.07
N ALA A 15 16.85 -5.97 -8.86
CA ALA A 15 15.95 -6.67 -7.95
C ALA A 15 14.78 -5.78 -7.51
N LEU A 16 15.00 -4.48 -7.23
CA LEU A 16 13.95 -3.52 -6.89
C LEU A 16 13.02 -3.23 -8.08
N LEU A 17 13.56 -3.07 -9.29
CA LEU A 17 12.77 -2.88 -10.51
C LEU A 17 12.02 -4.15 -10.90
N GLN A 18 12.63 -5.34 -10.78
CA GLN A 18 11.96 -6.62 -10.96
C GLN A 18 10.85 -6.83 -9.92
N LYS A 19 11.07 -6.38 -8.67
CA LYS A 19 10.08 -6.37 -7.60
C LYS A 19 8.91 -5.41 -7.91
N CYS A 20 9.16 -4.25 -8.54
CA CYS A 20 8.11 -3.35 -9.02
C CYS A 20 7.43 -3.81 -10.33
N GLN A 21 8.06 -4.71 -11.11
CA GLN A 21 7.54 -5.21 -12.40
C GLN A 21 6.77 -6.54 -12.29
N LEU A 22 6.63 -7.09 -11.08
CA LEU A 22 5.95 -8.37 -10.84
C LEU A 22 4.42 -8.22 -10.68
N GLU A 23 3.74 -7.44 -11.53
CA GLU A 23 2.32 -7.65 -11.84
C GLU A 23 2.07 -7.37 -13.34
N ASN A 24 1.25 -8.22 -13.96
CA ASN A 24 0.90 -8.26 -15.39
C ASN A 24 0.12 -7.01 -15.88
N GLU A 25 0.65 -5.81 -15.69
CA GLU A 25 0.18 -4.59 -16.37
C GLU A 25 1.17 -4.20 -17.46
N THR A 26 0.63 -3.77 -18.60
CA THR A 26 1.38 -3.49 -19.83
C THR A 26 2.59 -2.61 -19.58
N PRO A 27 3.79 -3.04 -20.00
CA PRO A 27 5.04 -2.36 -19.69
C PRO A 27 5.05 -0.95 -20.28
N MET A 28 5.36 0.04 -19.45
CA MET A 28 6.18 1.11 -19.97
C MET A 28 7.51 0.46 -20.32
N HIS A 29 7.71 0.20 -21.61
CA HIS A 29 8.95 -0.34 -22.15
C HIS A 29 10.09 0.62 -21.78
N ILE A 30 10.72 0.41 -20.63
CA ILE A 30 12.08 0.86 -20.37
C ILE A 30 12.94 -0.34 -20.80
N PRO A 31 13.62 -0.28 -21.95
CA PRO A 31 14.53 -1.33 -22.36
C PRO A 31 15.54 -1.61 -21.24
N LEU A 32 15.80 -2.89 -20.93
CA LEU A 32 16.83 -3.27 -19.96
C LEU A 32 18.23 -2.73 -20.33
N GLU A 33 18.42 -2.27 -21.57
CA GLU A 33 19.64 -1.62 -22.05
C GLU A 33 19.77 -0.15 -21.57
N ASP A 34 18.67 0.52 -21.21
CA ASP A 34 18.69 1.89 -20.63
C ASP A 34 19.09 1.90 -19.15
N VAL A 35 19.04 0.74 -18.53
CA VAL A 35 19.46 0.52 -17.17
C VAL A 35 20.98 0.63 -17.04
N GLU A 36 21.76 0.42 -18.10
CA GLU A 36 23.22 0.67 -18.09
C GLU A 36 23.58 2.15 -18.34
N SER A 37 22.61 3.00 -18.71
CA SER A 37 22.78 4.46 -18.85
C SER A 37 22.78 5.22 -17.50
N ARG A 38 22.88 4.47 -16.39
CA ARG A 38 22.75 4.79 -14.94
C ARG A 38 23.70 5.86 -14.35
N ILE A 39 24.28 6.71 -15.18
CA ILE A 39 24.77 8.04 -14.81
C ILE A 39 24.19 8.97 -15.88
N LEU A 40 23.16 9.77 -15.54
CA LEU A 40 22.70 10.81 -16.45
C LEU A 40 23.83 11.83 -16.63
N GLU A 41 24.49 11.78 -17.78
CA GLU A 41 25.45 12.80 -18.17
C GLU A 41 24.73 14.16 -18.25
N PRO A 42 25.42 15.28 -17.94
CA PRO A 42 24.81 16.62 -17.81
C PRO A 42 23.98 17.09 -19.01
N ALA A 43 24.15 16.48 -20.18
CA ALA A 43 23.56 16.86 -21.46
C ALA A 43 22.06 16.53 -21.63
N THR A 44 21.42 15.82 -20.70
CA THR A 44 20.00 15.40 -20.81
C THR A 44 19.00 16.33 -20.10
N ARG A 45 19.43 17.52 -19.65
CA ARG A 45 18.54 18.52 -19.02
C ARG A 45 17.56 19.14 -20.03
N GLY A 46 16.45 18.44 -20.27
CA GLY A 46 15.27 18.87 -21.02
C GLY A 46 13.97 18.33 -20.38
N MET A 47 12.82 18.56 -21.03
CA MET A 47 11.48 18.10 -20.58
C MET A 47 11.42 16.61 -20.18
N ASN A 48 12.30 15.77 -20.73
CA ASN A 48 12.39 14.34 -20.45
C ASN A 48 12.88 14.01 -19.02
N TYR A 49 13.66 14.89 -18.39
CA TYR A 49 14.18 14.69 -17.03
C TYR A 49 13.07 14.78 -15.98
N TYR A 50 12.19 15.77 -16.09
CA TYR A 50 11.09 15.94 -15.14
C TYR A 50 10.06 14.81 -15.27
N CYS A 51 9.81 14.33 -16.49
CA CYS A 51 8.99 13.14 -16.70
C CYS A 51 9.63 11.90 -16.08
N PHE A 52 10.93 11.66 -16.32
CA PHE A 52 11.63 10.53 -15.71
C PHE A 52 11.60 10.57 -14.17
N VAL A 53 11.93 11.70 -13.56
CA VAL A 53 11.86 11.86 -12.08
C VAL A 53 10.44 11.67 -11.58
N HIS A 54 9.44 12.20 -12.29
CA HIS A 54 8.05 12.01 -11.95
C HIS A 54 7.66 10.52 -12.00
N ASP A 55 8.02 9.82 -13.07
CA ASP A 55 7.71 8.39 -13.25
C ASP A 55 8.39 7.53 -12.18
N MET A 56 9.64 7.83 -11.82
CA MET A 56 10.36 7.15 -10.73
C MET A 56 9.69 7.39 -9.38
N ASN A 57 9.31 8.63 -9.07
CA ASN A 57 8.58 8.95 -7.86
C ASN A 57 7.21 8.24 -7.80
N MET A 58 6.53 8.10 -8.94
CA MET A 58 5.24 7.41 -9.03
C MET A 58 5.33 5.91 -8.73
N ILE A 59 6.51 5.30 -8.90
CA ILE A 59 6.78 3.90 -8.54
C ILE A 59 7.56 3.77 -7.22
N GLY A 60 7.65 4.84 -6.43
CA GLY A 60 8.27 4.82 -5.10
C GLY A 60 9.79 4.91 -5.09
N ILE A 61 10.42 5.37 -6.17
CA ILE A 61 11.86 5.58 -6.24
C ILE A 61 12.15 7.08 -6.19
N ASP A 62 12.84 7.51 -5.14
CA ASP A 62 13.33 8.88 -4.98
C ASP A 62 14.77 9.00 -5.52
N HIS A 63 15.25 10.24 -5.58
CA HIS A 63 16.58 10.54 -6.07
C HIS A 63 17.30 11.62 -5.26
N GLN A 64 18.60 11.44 -5.11
CA GLN A 64 19.48 12.44 -4.52
C GLN A 64 20.58 12.84 -5.50
N SER A 65 20.74 14.14 -5.73
CA SER A 65 21.87 14.65 -6.50
C SER A 65 23.18 14.42 -5.74
N ILE A 66 24.17 13.85 -6.41
CA ILE A 66 25.53 13.64 -5.91
C ILE A 66 26.54 14.47 -6.73
N SER A 67 27.82 14.44 -6.35
CA SER A 67 28.87 15.22 -7.02
C SER A 67 28.98 14.88 -8.51
N ASN A 68 29.52 15.82 -9.29
CA ASN A 68 29.70 15.71 -10.74
C ASN A 68 28.41 15.56 -11.56
N GLY A 69 27.28 16.04 -11.03
CA GLY A 69 26.00 16.07 -11.76
C GLY A 69 25.30 14.72 -11.87
N LYS A 70 25.78 13.70 -11.15
CA LYS A 70 25.16 12.37 -11.11
C LYS A 70 24.02 12.35 -10.08
N MET A 71 23.17 11.33 -10.14
CA MET A 71 22.08 11.09 -9.20
C MET A 71 22.14 9.68 -8.64
N LEU A 72 21.91 9.56 -7.34
CA LEU A 72 21.66 8.29 -6.66
C LEU A 72 20.15 8.05 -6.65
N LEU A 73 19.72 6.93 -7.20
CA LEU A 73 18.33 6.46 -7.12
C LEU A 73 18.21 5.51 -5.95
N MET A 74 17.17 5.69 -5.15
CA MET A 74 16.92 4.88 -3.96
C MET A 74 15.43 4.86 -3.68
N GLU A 75 14.94 3.76 -3.10
CA GLU A 75 13.53 3.66 -2.74
C GLU A 75 13.16 4.78 -1.73
N ASP A 76 11.97 5.34 -1.88
CA ASP A 76 11.46 6.38 -0.98
C ASP A 76 11.58 5.88 0.48
N PRO A 77 12.31 6.60 1.35
CA PRO A 77 12.46 6.25 2.76
C PRO A 77 11.13 6.06 3.49
N LYS A 78 10.05 6.72 3.03
CA LYS A 78 8.71 6.53 3.57
C LYS A 78 8.17 5.14 3.26
N ILE A 79 8.34 4.66 2.03
CA ILE A 79 7.89 3.33 1.59
C ILE A 79 8.67 2.24 2.32
N THR A 80 10.00 2.38 2.42
CA THR A 80 10.84 1.42 3.17
C THR A 80 10.48 1.39 4.65
N PHE A 81 10.17 2.54 5.25
CA PHE A 81 9.72 2.63 6.64
C PHE A 81 8.35 1.96 6.85
N GLU A 82 7.36 2.26 6.00
CA GLU A 82 6.02 1.63 6.03
C GLU A 82 6.14 0.10 5.91
N ARG A 83 6.94 -0.38 4.96
CA ARG A 83 7.22 -1.80 4.76
C ARG A 83 7.90 -2.42 5.98
N SER A 84 8.93 -1.79 6.54
CA SER A 84 9.62 -2.29 7.73
C SER A 84 8.67 -2.44 8.91
N LEU A 85 7.79 -1.45 9.14
CA LEU A 85 6.79 -1.50 10.20
C LEU A 85 5.78 -2.63 9.98
N PHE A 86 5.29 -2.80 8.76
CA PHE A 86 4.40 -3.89 8.38
C PHE A 86 5.06 -5.25 8.61
N LEU A 87 6.25 -5.48 8.06
CA LEU A 87 6.95 -6.76 8.14
C LEU A 87 7.27 -7.14 9.59
N LYS A 88 7.75 -6.19 10.41
CA LYS A 88 7.98 -6.41 11.85
C LYS A 88 6.69 -6.81 12.56
N ARG A 89 5.59 -6.13 12.25
CA ARG A 89 4.29 -6.41 12.85
C ARG A 89 3.74 -7.77 12.42
N MET A 90 3.80 -8.10 11.13
CA MET A 90 3.34 -9.38 10.61
C MET A 90 4.17 -10.52 11.19
N LYS A 91 5.50 -10.39 11.27
CA LYS A 91 6.39 -11.37 11.91
C LYS A 91 5.95 -11.71 13.34
N ASN A 92 5.61 -10.70 14.15
CA ASN A 92 5.10 -10.91 15.51
C ASN A 92 3.71 -11.57 15.50
N ILE A 93 2.84 -11.20 14.56
CA ILE A 93 1.51 -11.81 14.42
C ILE A 93 1.61 -13.27 14.00
N ARG A 94 2.51 -13.64 13.08
CA ARG A 94 2.73 -15.03 12.63
C ARG A 94 3.19 -15.95 13.76
N GLN A 95 3.84 -15.40 14.79
CA GLN A 95 4.24 -16.14 16.00
C GLN A 95 3.08 -16.39 16.97
N SER A 96 1.91 -15.80 16.72
CA SER A 96 0.71 -15.98 17.53
C SER A 96 -0.33 -16.86 16.84
N ASP A 97 -1.27 -17.41 17.59
CA ASP A 97 -2.36 -18.24 17.06
C ASP A 97 -3.54 -17.42 16.49
N HIS A 98 -3.37 -16.10 16.31
CA HIS A 98 -4.43 -15.25 15.78
C HIS A 98 -4.69 -15.56 14.30
N VAL A 99 -5.96 -15.69 13.94
CA VAL A 99 -6.35 -15.85 12.53
C VAL A 99 -6.19 -14.52 11.79
N ILE A 100 -5.59 -14.59 10.59
CA ILE A 100 -5.40 -13.42 9.73
C ILE A 100 -6.45 -13.40 8.61
N TYR A 101 -7.30 -12.39 8.77
CA TYR A 101 -8.24 -11.71 7.88
C TYR A 101 -7.65 -10.94 6.72
N TYR A 102 -7.49 -11.44 5.49
CA TYR A 102 -7.24 -10.55 4.35
C TYR A 102 -8.55 -10.03 3.78
N VAL A 103 -8.73 -8.72 3.78
CA VAL A 103 -9.93 -8.02 3.32
C VAL A 103 -9.56 -7.09 2.18
N SER A 104 -10.37 -7.07 1.13
CA SER A 104 -10.18 -6.17 -0.01
C SER A 104 -11.49 -6.04 -0.78
N GLU A 105 -11.42 -5.20 -1.80
CA GLU A 105 -12.44 -5.00 -2.79
C GLU A 105 -11.90 -5.17 -4.21
N ARG A 106 -12.80 -5.46 -5.15
CA ARG A 106 -12.48 -5.46 -6.57
C ARG A 106 -13.57 -4.78 -7.36
N ILE A 107 -13.19 -3.82 -8.20
CA ILE A 107 -14.09 -3.28 -9.22
C ILE A 107 -14.19 -4.30 -10.34
N ILE A 108 -15.42 -4.59 -10.76
CA ILE A 108 -15.76 -5.51 -11.81
C ILE A 108 -16.53 -4.70 -12.86
N ASP A 109 -15.94 -4.51 -14.03
CA ASP A 109 -16.62 -3.82 -15.13
C ASP A 109 -17.49 -4.79 -15.97
N ASP A 110 -18.32 -4.22 -16.85
CA ASP A 110 -19.20 -4.98 -17.73
C ASP A 110 -18.44 -5.90 -18.70
N ASN A 111 -17.14 -5.68 -18.90
CA ASN A 111 -16.27 -6.47 -19.77
C ASN A 111 -15.50 -7.56 -19.01
N CYS A 112 -15.87 -7.85 -17.75
CA CYS A 112 -15.16 -8.78 -16.86
C CYS A 112 -13.70 -8.39 -16.59
N HIS A 113 -13.36 -7.10 -16.66
CA HIS A 113 -12.10 -6.61 -16.13
C HIS A 113 -12.20 -6.40 -14.62
N PHE A 114 -11.12 -6.76 -13.93
CA PHE A 114 -11.00 -6.69 -12.48
C PHE A 114 -9.97 -5.61 -12.13
N GLU A 115 -10.43 -4.46 -11.62
CA GLU A 115 -9.57 -3.31 -11.31
C GLU A 115 -9.53 -3.03 -9.80
N LYS A 116 -8.35 -2.63 -9.29
CA LYS A 116 -8.19 -2.11 -7.92
C LYS A 116 -8.78 -0.68 -7.87
N THR A 117 -9.38 -0.30 -6.74
CA THR A 117 -10.13 0.97 -6.61
C THR A 117 -9.29 2.23 -6.76
N TRP A 118 -8.02 2.22 -6.34
CA TRP A 118 -7.16 3.40 -6.49
C TRP A 118 -6.69 3.64 -7.93
N VAL A 119 -6.67 2.62 -8.79
CA VAL A 119 -6.33 2.77 -10.21
C VAL A 119 -7.30 3.72 -10.91
N ARG A 120 -8.58 3.73 -10.49
CA ARG A 120 -9.61 4.63 -11.02
C ARG A 120 -9.62 6.00 -10.33
N ASN A 121 -9.26 6.08 -9.05
CA ASN A 121 -9.17 7.35 -8.29
C ASN A 121 -8.08 8.30 -8.82
N CYS A 122 -7.11 7.81 -9.59
CA CYS A 122 -6.16 8.67 -10.31
C CYS A 122 -6.82 9.54 -11.41
N LYS A 123 -8.12 9.35 -11.74
CA LYS A 123 -8.79 10.09 -12.83
C LYS A 123 -10.08 10.85 -12.43
N SER A 124 -10.66 10.64 -11.25
CA SER A 124 -11.80 11.42 -10.74
C SER A 124 -12.11 11.06 -9.29
N SER A 125 -12.48 12.05 -8.47
CA SER A 125 -12.95 11.88 -7.08
C SER A 125 -14.37 11.29 -6.96
N THR A 126 -15.02 11.03 -8.10
CA THR A 126 -16.25 10.24 -8.19
C THR A 126 -15.93 8.91 -8.85
N LEU A 127 -16.08 7.81 -8.11
CA LEU A 127 -16.17 6.46 -8.65
C LEU A 127 -17.47 6.36 -9.48
N VAL A 128 -17.48 6.95 -10.67
CA VAL A 128 -18.53 6.68 -11.67
C VAL A 128 -18.18 5.33 -12.27
N THR A 129 -18.49 4.27 -11.56
CA THR A 129 -18.44 2.91 -12.08
C THR A 129 -19.84 2.55 -12.53
N ASN A 130 -20.03 2.33 -13.83
CA ASN A 130 -21.10 1.44 -14.28
C ASN A 130 -20.88 0.00 -13.74
N GLY A 131 -19.69 -0.29 -13.20
CA GLY A 131 -19.28 -1.58 -12.65
C GLY A 131 -19.71 -1.84 -11.20
N HIS A 132 -19.67 -3.13 -10.87
CA HIS A 132 -19.96 -3.70 -9.56
C HIS A 132 -18.69 -3.72 -8.70
N VAL A 133 -18.83 -3.61 -7.38
CA VAL A 133 -17.71 -3.83 -6.46
C VAL A 133 -17.98 -5.05 -5.62
N PHE A 134 -17.01 -5.96 -5.56
CA PHE A 134 -17.05 -7.13 -4.70
C PHE A 134 -16.18 -6.88 -3.48
N PHE A 135 -16.79 -6.69 -2.31
CA PHE A 135 -16.09 -6.72 -1.03
C PHE A 135 -15.92 -8.16 -0.61
N HIS A 136 -14.73 -8.53 -0.15
CA HIS A 136 -14.48 -9.91 0.23
C HIS A 136 -13.40 -10.06 1.30
N ALA A 137 -13.48 -11.17 2.02
CA ALA A 137 -12.57 -11.56 3.08
C ALA A 137 -12.15 -13.02 2.92
N ILE A 138 -10.86 -13.29 3.05
CA ILE A 138 -10.27 -14.63 2.99
C ILE A 138 -9.29 -14.83 4.14
N SER A 139 -9.10 -16.08 4.53
CA SER A 139 -8.09 -16.48 5.51
C SER A 139 -7.31 -17.70 5.03
N LYS A 140 -6.31 -18.13 5.81
CA LYS A 140 -5.64 -19.42 5.59
C LYS A 140 -6.62 -20.61 5.53
N GLN A 141 -7.78 -20.51 6.17
CA GLN A 141 -8.79 -21.57 6.17
C GLN A 141 -9.75 -21.51 4.97
N GLY A 142 -9.71 -20.46 4.15
CA GLY A 142 -10.58 -20.32 3.00
C GLY A 142 -11.29 -18.98 2.87
N PHE A 143 -12.21 -18.91 1.92
CA PHE A 143 -13.15 -17.82 1.77
C PHE A 143 -14.00 -17.63 3.03
N THR A 144 -14.08 -16.40 3.53
CA THR A 144 -14.78 -16.06 4.78
C THR A 144 -16.11 -15.37 4.51
N ASN A 145 -16.10 -14.32 3.68
CA ASN A 145 -17.30 -13.59 3.32
C ASN A 145 -17.08 -12.82 2.03
N GLY A 146 -18.16 -12.52 1.30
CA GLY A 146 -18.12 -11.50 0.27
C GLY A 146 -19.52 -11.04 -0.15
N ILE A 147 -19.60 -9.78 -0.58
CA ILE A 147 -20.84 -9.13 -0.99
C ILE A 147 -20.60 -8.24 -2.21
N PHE A 148 -21.54 -8.27 -3.16
CA PHE A 148 -21.55 -7.33 -4.27
C PHE A 148 -22.29 -6.06 -3.89
N CYS A 149 -21.69 -4.91 -4.20
CA CYS A 149 -22.25 -3.59 -3.99
C CYS A 149 -22.26 -2.82 -5.31
N TYR A 150 -23.32 -2.08 -5.56
CA TYR A 150 -23.48 -1.21 -6.72
C TYR A 150 -23.23 0.22 -6.27
N SER A 151 -22.22 0.88 -6.86
CA SER A 151 -21.80 2.24 -6.50
C SER A 151 -21.43 2.40 -5.01
N PRO A 152 -20.45 1.63 -4.50
CA PRO A 152 -20.11 1.66 -3.08
C PRO A 152 -19.53 3.00 -2.63
N THR A 153 -19.78 3.32 -1.36
CA THR A 153 -19.14 4.42 -0.65
C THR A 153 -18.28 3.89 0.51
N GLU A 154 -17.49 4.78 1.12
CA GLU A 154 -16.80 4.52 2.40
C GLU A 154 -17.78 4.00 3.46
N TYR A 155 -19.01 4.53 3.48
CA TYR A 155 -20.04 4.13 4.44
C TYR A 155 -20.56 2.70 4.17
N ASP A 156 -20.69 2.30 2.91
CA ASP A 156 -21.13 0.94 2.56
C ASP A 156 -20.09 -0.10 2.97
N PHE A 157 -18.80 0.21 2.76
CA PHE A 157 -17.72 -0.65 3.25
C PHE A 157 -17.75 -0.75 4.77
N TYR A 158 -17.85 0.39 5.48
CA TYR A 158 -17.95 0.42 6.93
C TYR A 158 -19.15 -0.40 7.45
N LYS A 159 -20.32 -0.28 6.81
CA LYS A 159 -21.52 -1.03 7.15
C LYS A 159 -21.32 -2.53 6.94
N TRP A 160 -20.73 -2.94 5.82
CA TRP A 160 -20.40 -4.35 5.57
C TRP A 160 -19.45 -4.91 6.63
N ILE A 161 -18.43 -4.15 7.03
CA ILE A 161 -17.51 -4.56 8.09
C ILE A 161 -18.26 -4.85 9.39
N ILE A 162 -19.14 -3.95 9.83
CA ILE A 162 -19.84 -4.09 11.12
C ILE A 162 -20.94 -5.15 11.07
N ASP A 163 -21.81 -5.05 10.06
CA ASP A 163 -23.06 -5.81 10.06
C ASP A 163 -22.85 -7.24 9.57
N VAL A 164 -21.79 -7.50 8.77
CA VAL A 164 -21.59 -8.77 8.08
C VAL A 164 -20.25 -9.40 8.42
N LEU A 165 -19.15 -8.68 8.24
CA LEU A 165 -17.82 -9.29 8.37
C LEU A 165 -17.47 -9.60 9.83
N LEU A 166 -17.47 -8.59 10.72
CA LEU A 166 -17.05 -8.75 12.12
C LEU A 166 -17.80 -9.89 12.85
N PRO A 167 -19.14 -10.04 12.73
CA PRO A 167 -19.87 -11.16 13.33
C PRO A 167 -19.43 -12.55 12.85
N SER A 168 -18.83 -12.64 11.66
CA SER A 168 -18.36 -13.90 11.07
C SER A 168 -16.92 -14.26 11.44
N LEU A 169 -16.16 -13.33 12.02
CA LEU A 169 -14.74 -13.53 12.34
C LEU A 169 -14.58 -14.31 13.65
N LYS A 170 -13.46 -15.05 13.77
CA LYS A 170 -13.04 -15.58 15.06
C LYS A 170 -12.68 -14.44 16.03
N PRO A 171 -12.93 -14.60 17.34
CA PRO A 171 -12.53 -13.60 18.33
C PRO A 171 -11.03 -13.29 18.27
N VAL A 172 -10.65 -12.05 18.57
CA VAL A 172 -9.25 -11.61 18.69
C VAL A 172 -8.41 -11.91 17.43
N SER A 173 -9.01 -11.72 16.26
CA SER A 173 -8.34 -11.92 14.97
C SER A 173 -7.59 -10.68 14.48
N VAL A 174 -6.76 -10.86 13.46
CA VAL A 174 -6.08 -9.77 12.73
C VAL A 174 -6.78 -9.54 11.41
N ILE A 175 -7.05 -8.29 11.06
CA ILE A 175 -7.57 -7.89 9.76
C ILE A 175 -6.49 -7.07 9.02
N VAL A 176 -6.15 -7.51 7.81
CA VAL A 176 -5.17 -6.95 6.89
C VAL A 176 -5.91 -6.46 5.64
N PHE A 177 -5.71 -5.20 5.26
CA PHE A 177 -6.31 -4.62 4.06
C PHE A 177 -5.46 -3.45 3.54
N ASP A 178 -5.62 -3.12 2.26
CA ASP A 178 -4.89 -2.03 1.60
C ASP A 178 -5.35 -0.64 2.10
N ASN A 179 -4.76 0.41 1.53
CA ASN A 179 -5.04 1.81 1.84
C ASN A 179 -6.07 2.45 0.89
N SER A 180 -6.98 1.66 0.31
CA SER A 180 -8.06 2.16 -0.55
C SER A 180 -8.86 3.28 0.11
N PRO A 181 -9.27 4.32 -0.65
CA PRO A 181 -10.17 5.35 -0.15
C PRO A 181 -11.51 4.84 0.37
N LEU A 182 -11.98 3.66 -0.08
CA LEU A 182 -13.22 3.04 0.44
C LEU A 182 -13.05 2.58 1.89
N HIS A 183 -11.83 2.30 2.33
CA HIS A 183 -11.54 1.92 3.71
C HIS A 183 -11.51 3.12 4.67
N GLY A 184 -11.86 4.31 4.16
CA GLY A 184 -11.83 5.56 4.87
C GLY A 184 -10.43 6.15 4.90
N THR A 185 -10.35 7.43 4.58
CA THR A 185 -9.14 8.20 4.85
C THR A 185 -9.05 8.50 6.35
N PRO A 186 -7.83 8.54 6.91
CA PRO A 186 -7.62 9.17 8.19
C PRO A 186 -8.22 10.58 8.13
N LYS A 187 -9.38 10.77 8.74
CA LYS A 187 -9.99 12.08 8.88
C LYS A 187 -9.40 12.63 10.17
N PRO A 188 -8.37 13.48 10.11
CA PRO A 188 -8.18 14.39 11.24
C PRO A 188 -9.52 15.10 11.43
N ASN A 189 -9.90 15.33 12.69
CA ASN A 189 -10.77 16.46 12.98
C ASN A 189 -10.04 17.67 12.40
N LYS A 190 -10.37 18.04 11.15
CA LYS A 190 -9.43 18.77 10.29
C LYS A 190 -9.55 20.25 10.62
N VAL A 191 -8.65 20.73 11.46
CA VAL A 191 -8.42 22.16 11.56
C VAL A 191 -7.70 22.61 10.29
N SER A 192 -8.23 23.63 9.63
CA SER A 192 -7.78 24.21 8.37
C SER A 192 -6.98 25.50 8.60
N MET A 193 -6.16 25.93 7.64
CA MET A 193 -5.51 27.25 7.68
C MET A 193 -6.52 28.42 7.75
N PHE A 194 -7.79 28.16 7.43
CA PHE A 194 -8.87 29.15 7.51
C PHE A 194 -9.49 29.26 8.92
N ASP A 195 -9.31 28.28 9.80
CA ASP A 195 -9.89 28.29 11.14
C ASP A 195 -9.24 29.31 12.07
N THR A 196 -9.96 29.74 13.10
CA THR A 196 -9.47 30.72 14.07
C THR A 196 -8.38 30.14 14.97
N LYS A 197 -7.59 31.01 15.60
CA LYS A 197 -6.57 30.58 16.59
C LYS A 197 -7.21 29.83 17.76
N ASP A 198 -8.45 30.16 18.11
CA ASP A 198 -9.13 29.54 19.25
C ASP A 198 -9.65 28.15 18.89
N GLU A 199 -10.12 27.93 17.66
CA GLU A 199 -10.44 26.59 17.13
C GLU A 199 -9.18 25.71 17.05
N MET A 200 -8.05 26.25 16.58
CA MET A 200 -6.75 25.57 16.57
C MET A 200 -6.29 25.16 17.98
N ARG A 201 -6.39 26.08 18.96
CA ARG A 201 -6.04 25.79 20.35
C ARG A 201 -6.97 24.80 21.01
N LYS A 202 -8.27 24.91 20.75
CA LYS A 202 -9.27 23.96 21.22
C LYS A 202 -8.94 22.56 20.76
N TRP A 203 -8.60 22.39 19.48
CA TRP A 203 -8.16 21.10 18.96
C TRP A 203 -6.88 20.59 19.61
N LEU A 204 -5.88 21.45 19.80
CA LEU A 204 -4.63 21.09 20.48
C LEU A 204 -4.89 20.67 21.95
N CYS A 205 -5.78 21.37 22.66
CA CYS A 205 -6.24 21.00 24.01
C CYS A 205 -6.94 19.64 24.03
N GLU A 206 -7.91 19.42 23.14
CA GLU A 206 -8.68 18.17 23.05
C GLU A 206 -7.80 16.95 22.75
N ASN A 207 -6.68 17.16 22.03
CA ASN A 207 -5.71 16.13 21.70
C ASN A 207 -4.49 16.10 22.64
N ASN A 208 -4.52 16.83 23.76
CA ASN A 208 -3.45 16.91 24.76
C ASN A 208 -2.08 17.31 24.19
N ILE A 209 -2.06 18.18 23.18
CA ILE A 209 -0.82 18.69 22.56
C ILE A 209 -0.44 20.01 23.24
N PRO A 210 0.75 20.07 23.88
CA PRO A 210 1.24 21.29 24.49
C PRO A 210 1.37 22.43 23.48
N HIS A 211 0.81 23.59 23.82
CA HIS A 211 0.92 24.80 23.02
C HIS A 211 0.87 26.03 23.93
N THR A 212 1.27 27.20 23.41
CA THR A 212 1.30 28.44 24.19
C THR A 212 0.39 29.51 23.60
N ASN A 213 -0.14 30.39 24.46
CA ASN A 213 -1.00 31.50 24.04
C ASN A 213 -0.28 32.53 23.13
N SER A 214 1.05 32.55 23.17
CA SER A 214 1.89 33.41 22.33
C SER A 214 2.09 32.90 20.89
N MET A 215 1.73 31.64 20.58
CA MET A 215 1.93 31.09 19.23
C MET A 215 1.07 31.82 18.19
N LYS A 216 1.68 32.05 17.03
CA LYS A 216 1.03 32.60 15.84
C LYS A 216 0.14 31.53 15.20
N LYS A 217 -0.85 31.96 14.41
CA LYS A 217 -1.77 31.05 13.70
C LYS A 217 -1.03 30.05 12.79
N SER A 218 0.02 30.50 12.12
CA SER A 218 0.88 29.64 11.29
C SER A 218 1.64 28.59 12.11
N GLU A 219 2.10 28.94 13.31
CA GLU A 219 2.82 28.02 14.20
C GLU A 219 1.86 27.01 14.84
N LEU A 220 0.65 27.45 15.21
CA LEU A 220 -0.42 26.55 15.67
C LEU A 220 -0.82 25.59 14.56
N TYR A 221 -1.03 26.06 13.34
CA TYR A 221 -1.38 25.22 12.19
C TYR A 221 -0.27 24.22 11.86
N HIS A 222 0.99 24.66 11.80
CA HIS A 222 2.13 23.77 11.55
C HIS A 222 2.32 22.72 12.67
N LEU A 223 2.09 23.10 13.94
CA LEU A 223 2.08 22.14 15.04
C LEU A 223 0.97 21.10 14.87
N ILE A 224 -0.24 21.54 14.51
CA ILE A 224 -1.37 20.64 14.21
C ILE A 224 -1.03 19.73 13.03
N GLU A 225 -0.45 20.24 11.95
CA GLU A 225 -0.10 19.47 10.76
C GLU A 225 0.94 18.37 11.08
N ASN A 226 1.97 18.71 11.86
CA ASN A 226 2.99 17.75 12.31
C ASN A 226 2.41 16.73 13.32
N CYS A 227 1.51 17.17 14.19
CA CYS A 227 0.81 16.29 15.10
C CYS A 227 -0.18 15.38 14.36
N VAL A 228 -0.95 15.87 13.39
CA VAL A 228 -1.85 15.06 12.56
C VAL A 228 -1.06 14.04 11.73
N SER A 229 0.12 14.43 11.24
CA SER A 229 1.02 13.54 10.53
C SER A 229 1.60 12.44 11.43
N SER A 230 1.67 12.66 12.75
CA SER A 230 2.18 11.71 13.76
C SER A 230 1.09 11.01 14.59
N MET A 231 -0.11 11.58 14.65
CA MET A 231 -1.28 11.06 15.32
C MET A 231 -2.10 10.28 14.32
N ASN A 232 -2.06 8.95 14.46
CA ASN A 232 -2.97 8.02 13.81
C ASN A 232 -4.43 8.46 14.00
N THR A 233 -4.94 9.27 13.08
CA THR A 233 -6.38 9.52 12.93
C THR A 233 -6.98 8.30 12.25
N SER A 234 -6.82 7.13 12.87
CA SER A 234 -7.15 5.84 12.26
C SER A 234 -8.56 5.89 11.70
N ALA A 235 -8.76 5.42 10.47
CA ALA A 235 -10.03 5.46 9.77
C ALA A 235 -11.18 4.94 10.66
N GLN A 236 -12.41 5.40 10.40
CA GLN A 236 -13.57 4.98 11.21
C GLN A 236 -13.67 3.45 11.31
N VAL A 237 -13.35 2.76 10.20
CA VAL A 237 -13.31 1.31 10.14
C VAL A 237 -12.24 0.70 11.07
N ASP A 238 -11.05 1.29 11.16
CA ASP A 238 -9.99 0.79 12.02
C ASP A 238 -10.40 0.85 13.50
N ARG A 239 -11.07 1.94 13.89
CA ARG A 239 -11.55 2.15 15.26
C ARG A 239 -12.58 1.11 15.64
N VAL A 240 -13.56 0.84 14.77
CA VAL A 240 -14.60 -0.14 15.09
C VAL A 240 -14.06 -1.56 15.11
N ILE A 241 -13.14 -1.93 14.22
CA ILE A 241 -12.48 -3.24 14.24
C ILE A 241 -11.73 -3.43 15.56
N LYS A 242 -10.95 -2.43 15.99
CA LYS A 242 -10.22 -2.45 17.28
C LYS A 242 -11.17 -2.50 18.48
N ALA A 243 -12.26 -1.72 18.45
CA ALA A 243 -13.25 -1.71 19.53
C ALA A 243 -13.95 -3.07 19.70
N ASN A 244 -14.02 -3.87 18.63
CA ASN A 244 -14.52 -5.25 18.67
C ASN A 244 -13.44 -6.28 19.04
N GLY A 245 -12.27 -5.84 19.54
CA GLY A 245 -11.23 -6.72 20.07
C GLY A 245 -10.29 -7.30 19.01
N HIS A 246 -10.35 -6.81 17.78
CA HIS A 246 -9.48 -7.27 16.70
C HIS A 246 -8.29 -6.34 16.45
N GLN A 247 -7.27 -6.85 15.79
CA GLN A 247 -6.13 -6.04 15.35
C GLN A 247 -6.31 -5.59 13.90
N VAL A 248 -5.84 -4.38 13.58
CA VAL A 248 -5.81 -3.85 12.20
C VAL A 248 -4.38 -3.69 11.74
N VAL A 249 -4.08 -4.20 10.54
CA VAL A 249 -2.81 -4.02 9.82
C VAL A 249 -3.14 -3.50 8.43
N ARG A 250 -2.39 -2.48 7.97
CA ARG A 250 -2.53 -1.94 6.62
C ARG A 250 -1.36 -2.41 5.77
N LEU A 251 -1.62 -2.77 4.51
CA LEU A 251 -0.54 -3.08 3.56
C LEU A 251 0.32 -1.83 3.32
N PRO A 252 1.64 -1.97 3.13
CA PRO A 252 2.49 -0.86 2.72
C PRO A 252 2.12 -0.38 1.31
N THR A 253 2.41 0.89 1.02
CA THR A 253 2.17 1.46 -0.31
C THR A 253 3.01 0.73 -1.38
N HIS A 254 2.39 0.30 -2.49
CA HIS A 254 2.99 -0.51 -3.57
C HIS A 254 3.34 -1.96 -3.23
N PHE A 255 2.83 -2.49 -2.11
CA PHE A 255 3.10 -3.86 -1.63
C PHE A 255 1.82 -4.69 -1.52
N GLU A 256 0.98 -4.63 -2.54
CA GLU A 256 -0.25 -5.42 -2.58
C GLU A 256 0.01 -6.93 -2.74
N ASP A 257 1.17 -7.29 -3.28
CA ASP A 257 1.69 -8.65 -3.38
C ASP A 257 1.98 -9.30 -2.00
N LEU A 258 1.94 -8.53 -0.91
CA LEU A 258 1.90 -9.03 0.47
C LEU A 258 0.49 -9.44 0.93
N SER A 259 -0.47 -9.49 0.00
CA SER A 259 -1.80 -10.06 0.17
C SER A 259 -2.01 -11.25 -0.77
N PRO A 260 -2.58 -12.37 -0.31
CA PRO A 260 -2.89 -13.51 -1.17
C PRO A 260 -4.07 -13.24 -2.13
N ILE A 261 -4.77 -12.12 -1.97
CA ILE A 261 -5.96 -11.76 -2.74
C ILE A 261 -5.65 -11.54 -4.21
N ASP A 262 -4.55 -10.86 -4.54
CA ASP A 262 -4.25 -10.50 -5.93
C ASP A 262 -3.98 -11.73 -6.79
N GLN A 263 -3.32 -12.75 -6.23
CA GLN A 263 -3.12 -14.02 -6.92
C GLN A 263 -4.46 -14.70 -7.27
N ILE A 264 -5.44 -14.69 -6.36
CA ILE A 264 -6.76 -15.28 -6.63
C ILE A 264 -7.44 -14.55 -7.80
N TRP A 265 -7.33 -13.22 -7.86
CA TRP A 265 -7.89 -12.45 -8.96
C TRP A 265 -7.17 -12.68 -10.29
N GLN A 266 -5.86 -12.89 -10.28
CA GLN A 266 -5.11 -13.31 -11.47
C GLN A 266 -5.61 -14.66 -11.98
N ASP A 267 -5.87 -15.60 -11.08
CA ASP A 267 -6.39 -16.93 -11.44
C ASP A 267 -7.82 -16.82 -12.00
N ILE A 268 -8.69 -15.99 -11.40
CA ILE A 268 -10.04 -15.71 -11.93
C ILE A 268 -9.97 -15.08 -13.34
N LYS A 269 -9.05 -14.13 -13.56
CA LYS A 269 -8.86 -13.47 -14.87
C LYS A 269 -8.43 -14.45 -15.97
N SER A 270 -7.65 -15.48 -15.60
CA SER A 270 -7.24 -16.53 -16.55
C SER A 270 -8.40 -17.43 -16.98
N PHE A 271 -9.52 -17.41 -16.25
CA PHE A 271 -10.69 -18.24 -16.52
C PHE A 271 -11.58 -17.60 -17.60
N GLN A 272 -11.31 -17.93 -18.88
CA GLN A 272 -11.96 -17.37 -20.08
C GLN A 272 -13.48 -17.59 -20.23
N SER A 273 -14.17 -18.19 -19.25
CA SER A 273 -15.56 -18.66 -19.38
C SER A 273 -16.59 -17.93 -18.52
N LEU A 274 -16.26 -16.74 -18.00
CA LEU A 274 -17.22 -15.94 -17.24
C LEU A 274 -18.23 -15.28 -18.18
N SER A 275 -19.41 -15.90 -18.31
CA SER A 275 -20.58 -15.28 -18.95
C SER A 275 -21.08 -14.11 -18.11
N GLN A 276 -21.33 -12.95 -18.74
CA GLN A 276 -21.84 -11.75 -18.07
C GLN A 276 -23.13 -12.02 -17.25
N ASN A 277 -24.01 -12.90 -17.76
CA ASN A 277 -25.31 -13.16 -17.13
C ASN A 277 -25.20 -13.84 -15.75
N ASP A 278 -24.08 -14.50 -15.45
CA ASP A 278 -23.84 -15.23 -14.20
C ASP A 278 -22.53 -14.85 -13.52
N LEU A 279 -21.98 -13.67 -13.85
CA LEU A 279 -20.64 -13.24 -13.40
C LEU A 279 -20.51 -13.27 -11.86
N HIS A 280 -21.47 -12.70 -11.14
CA HIS A 280 -21.46 -12.66 -9.68
C HIS A 280 -21.46 -14.06 -9.05
N ASN A 281 -22.36 -14.93 -9.53
CA ASN A 281 -22.46 -16.31 -9.06
C ASN A 281 -21.19 -17.10 -9.40
N SER A 282 -20.60 -16.87 -10.56
CA SER A 282 -19.39 -17.54 -11.00
C SER A 282 -18.17 -17.14 -10.17
N ILE A 283 -18.04 -15.85 -9.83
CA ILE A 283 -17.00 -15.35 -8.93
C ILE A 283 -17.18 -15.95 -7.53
N LEU A 284 -18.38 -15.86 -6.94
CA LEU A 284 -18.64 -16.44 -5.62
C LEU A 284 -18.38 -17.95 -5.61
N LYS A 285 -18.84 -18.65 -6.64
CA LYS A 285 -18.61 -20.09 -6.80
C LYS A 285 -17.12 -20.39 -6.86
N TYR A 286 -16.33 -19.61 -7.60
CA TYR A 286 -14.88 -19.77 -7.65
C TYR A 286 -14.26 -19.66 -6.26
N PHE A 287 -14.55 -18.60 -5.50
CA PHE A 287 -14.06 -18.43 -4.13
C PHE A 287 -14.48 -19.60 -3.21
N LEU A 288 -15.68 -20.15 -3.37
CA LEU A 288 -16.17 -21.28 -2.58
C LEU A 288 -15.57 -22.63 -2.98
N GLU A 289 -15.18 -22.80 -4.24
CA GLU A 289 -14.66 -24.06 -4.78
C GLU A 289 -13.13 -24.18 -4.67
N ILE A 290 -12.40 -23.09 -4.42
CA ILE A 290 -10.96 -23.15 -4.13
C ILE A 290 -10.75 -24.06 -2.90
N PRO A 291 -9.97 -25.15 -3.01
CA PRO A 291 -9.71 -26.02 -1.87
C PRO A 291 -9.00 -25.28 -0.73
N ASN A 292 -9.36 -25.56 0.52
CA ASN A 292 -8.70 -24.94 1.69
C ASN A 292 -7.17 -25.12 1.70
N VAL A 293 -6.66 -26.23 1.13
CA VAL A 293 -5.22 -26.47 0.96
C VAL A 293 -4.59 -25.39 0.05
N ALA A 294 -5.27 -24.98 -1.01
CA ALA A 294 -4.78 -23.93 -1.91
C ALA A 294 -4.71 -22.57 -1.20
N TYR A 295 -5.69 -22.22 -0.37
CA TYR A 295 -5.60 -21.04 0.51
C TYR A 295 -4.42 -21.12 1.47
N GLY A 296 -4.16 -22.30 2.04
CA GLY A 296 -2.97 -22.58 2.85
C GLY A 296 -1.67 -22.28 2.11
N LEU A 297 -1.54 -22.78 0.87
CA LEU A 297 -0.35 -22.58 0.04
C LEU A 297 -0.16 -21.12 -0.37
N LEU A 298 -1.23 -20.39 -0.69
CA LEU A 298 -1.16 -18.95 -0.97
C LEU A 298 -0.64 -18.19 0.24
N TYR A 299 -1.15 -18.52 1.42
CA TYR A 299 -0.74 -17.89 2.67
C TYR A 299 0.73 -18.17 3.00
N ASP A 300 1.19 -19.41 2.82
CA ASP A 300 2.59 -19.79 3.04
C ASP A 300 3.52 -19.11 2.01
N LYS A 301 3.07 -18.89 0.78
CA LYS A 301 3.79 -18.09 -0.24
C LYS A 301 3.97 -16.64 0.22
N ILE A 302 2.93 -16.03 0.78
CA ILE A 302 2.98 -14.66 1.31
C ILE A 302 3.95 -14.57 2.50
N GLU A 303 3.88 -15.51 3.45
CA GLU A 303 4.81 -15.53 4.59
C GLU A 303 6.28 -15.71 4.14
N LYS A 304 6.54 -16.55 3.13
CA LYS A 304 7.87 -16.67 2.54
C LYS A 304 8.32 -15.36 1.88
N HIS A 305 7.40 -14.67 1.21
CA HIS A 305 7.68 -13.38 0.58
C HIS A 305 7.98 -12.29 1.62
N GLU A 306 7.18 -12.19 2.69
CA GLU A 306 7.42 -11.31 3.84
C GLU A 306 8.84 -11.50 4.41
N ASN A 307 9.27 -12.74 4.64
CA ASN A 307 10.60 -13.05 5.16
C ASN A 307 11.72 -12.68 4.17
N THR A 308 11.50 -12.93 2.89
CA THR A 308 12.47 -12.58 1.83
C THR A 308 12.66 -11.07 1.75
N LEU A 309 11.58 -10.29 1.81
CA LEU A 309 11.65 -8.83 1.83
C LEU A 309 12.37 -8.30 3.06
N PHE A 310 12.11 -8.90 4.23
CA PHE A 310 12.76 -8.51 5.47
C PHE A 310 14.29 -8.66 5.40
N GLU A 311 14.78 -9.79 4.88
CA GLU A 311 16.23 -10.02 4.70
C GLU A 311 16.85 -9.15 3.61
N LEU A 312 16.11 -8.85 2.55
CA LEU A 312 16.57 -7.95 1.48
C LEU A 312 16.70 -6.52 1.98
N ASP A 313 15.75 -6.03 2.77
CA ASP A 313 15.77 -4.66 3.31
C ASP A 313 17.02 -4.42 4.15
N GLU A 314 17.43 -5.38 4.99
CA GLU A 314 18.65 -5.29 5.80
C GLU A 314 19.90 -5.18 4.91
N LYS A 315 20.01 -6.03 3.88
CA LYS A 315 21.15 -6.01 2.94
C LYS A 315 21.21 -4.71 2.13
N ILE A 316 20.06 -4.20 1.70
CA ILE A 316 19.97 -2.96 0.92
C ILE A 316 20.39 -1.77 1.80
N ASP A 317 19.92 -1.71 3.04
CA ASP A 317 20.26 -0.62 3.97
C ASP A 317 21.77 -0.59 4.27
N GLU A 318 22.38 -1.75 4.55
CA GLU A 318 23.84 -1.85 4.78
C GLU A 318 24.65 -1.44 3.54
N ALA A 319 24.25 -1.89 2.34
CA ALA A 319 24.93 -1.54 1.10
C ALA A 319 24.82 -0.04 0.77
N LEU A 320 23.64 0.56 0.98
CA LEU A 320 23.42 1.99 0.78
C LEU A 320 24.22 2.83 1.78
N ASP A 321 24.26 2.46 3.06
CA ASP A 321 25.05 3.18 4.07
C ASP A 321 26.55 3.14 3.77
N GLN A 322 27.08 1.98 3.36
CA GLN A 322 28.48 1.85 2.92
C GLN A 322 28.78 2.73 1.71
N TYR A 323 27.89 2.73 0.71
CA TYR A 323 28.05 3.56 -0.49
C TYR A 323 28.05 5.06 -0.16
N ILE A 324 27.13 5.51 0.70
CA ILE A 324 27.03 6.91 1.12
C ILE A 324 28.25 7.35 1.92
N LYS A 325 28.83 6.47 2.76
CA LYS A 325 30.09 6.75 3.47
C LYS A 325 31.23 7.00 2.49
N VAL A 326 31.41 6.12 1.50
CA VAL A 326 32.44 6.27 0.46
C VAL A 326 32.27 7.57 -0.33
N LEU A 327 31.02 7.97 -0.63
CA LEU A 327 30.76 9.22 -1.33
C LEU A 327 31.12 10.47 -0.51
N LYS A 328 30.98 10.42 0.82
CA LYS A 328 31.31 11.54 1.73
C LYS A 328 32.82 11.72 1.95
N GLU A 329 33.61 10.70 1.65
CA GLU A 329 35.07 10.71 1.80
C GLU A 329 35.80 11.24 0.54
N GLN A 330 35.09 11.50 -0.55
CA GLN A 330 35.59 12.00 -1.84
C GLN A 330 35.35 13.51 -2.02
#